data_AF-A0A3D3MBL2-F1
#
_entry.id   AF-A0A3D3MBL2-F1
#
_cell.length_a   1.000
_cell.length_b   1.000
_cell.length_c   1.000
_cell.angle_alpha   90.00
_cell.angle_beta   90.00
_cell.angle_gamma   90.00
#
_symmetry.space_group_name_H-M   'P 1'
#
loop_
_entity.id
_entity.type
_entity.pdbx_description
1 polymer ?
#
loop_
_entity_poly.entity_id
_entity_poly.type
_entity_poly.pdbx_seq_one_letter_code
_entity_poly.pdbx_strand_id
1 'polypeptide(L)'
;MGAQHSFVFRLLPYGEGLDSTFGVNGFCVIDFGDQSDFITGLELLDDGKVMACVISQRTTAPAFHGSYLVRLDNGHVDTSFGENGRGYVEASDHPLRQLAVAPNGSYVLAGASEDLSKAVVRQYHADGSPDLAFGTDGQMPLPLAPGEAEIYQVKVQPDGKIVGVGAANVGFGWHTLTARLNPDGSMDSTFNNGEPKIMVFQGYETLNSSVDLMPDGRIVTGGYTTPTPNDVILMRMQANGAMDMSFGTNGQVVSDLRGDERCESVEIQPDGKILASGKRNRDVPYNSLFLARYLG
;
A
#
# COMPACT_ATOMS: atom_id res chain seq x y z
N MET A 1 -11.11 6.92 24.82
CA MET A 1 -9.73 7.18 24.36
C MET A 1 -9.78 8.39 23.46
N GLY A 2 -8.77 9.26 23.48
CA GLY A 2 -8.73 10.42 22.58
C GLY A 2 -8.51 10.02 21.11
N ALA A 3 -8.80 10.93 20.20
CA ALA A 3 -8.49 10.79 18.78
C ALA A 3 -6.96 10.68 18.55
N GLN A 4 -6.57 9.93 17.54
CA GLN A 4 -5.17 9.78 17.10
C GLN A 4 -4.99 10.46 15.74
N HIS A 5 -3.98 11.31 15.60
CA HIS A 5 -3.71 12.00 14.33
C HIS A 5 -2.29 11.73 13.89
N SER A 6 -2.13 11.48 12.59
CA SER A 6 -0.83 11.30 11.96
C SER A 6 -0.21 12.65 11.60
N PHE A 7 1.11 12.65 11.46
CA PHE A 7 1.84 13.82 11.01
C PHE A 7 2.84 13.46 9.92
N VAL A 8 3.10 14.42 9.03
CA VAL A 8 4.18 14.38 8.05
C VAL A 8 5.30 15.27 8.55
N PHE A 9 6.54 14.85 8.38
CA PHE A 9 7.70 15.69 8.63
C PHE A 9 8.72 15.52 7.52
N ARG A 10 9.59 16.51 7.34
CA ARG A 10 10.69 16.46 6.37
C ARG A 10 12.01 16.44 7.12
N LEU A 11 12.91 15.56 6.70
CA LEU A 11 14.30 15.53 7.17
C LEU A 11 15.19 16.32 6.21
N LEU A 12 16.22 16.96 6.76
CA LEU A 12 17.31 17.51 5.98
C LEU A 12 18.11 16.37 5.31
N PRO A 13 18.82 16.68 4.20
CA PRO A 13 19.73 15.71 3.57
C PRO A 13 20.66 15.04 4.59
N TYR A 14 20.98 13.77 4.34
CA TYR A 14 21.88 12.97 5.19
C TYR A 14 21.44 12.79 6.65
N GLY A 15 20.19 13.12 7.00
CA GLY A 15 19.66 12.94 8.35
C GLY A 15 20.22 13.94 9.36
N GLU A 16 20.67 15.11 8.90
CA GLU A 16 21.23 16.18 9.75
C GLU A 16 20.23 16.80 10.73
N GLY A 17 18.94 16.48 10.59
CA GLY A 17 17.87 16.89 11.48
C GLY A 17 16.54 17.02 10.77
N LEU A 18 15.55 17.55 11.48
CA LEU A 18 14.27 17.97 10.90
C LEU A 18 14.48 19.26 10.09
N ASP A 19 13.88 19.33 8.91
CA ASP A 19 13.78 20.57 8.14
C ASP A 19 12.69 21.44 8.73
N SER A 20 13.08 22.44 9.52
CA SER A 20 12.15 23.34 10.21
C SER A 20 11.29 24.22 9.28
N THR A 21 11.62 24.30 7.98
CA THR A 21 10.86 25.10 6.99
C THR A 21 9.66 24.36 6.41
N PHE A 22 9.52 23.07 6.71
CA PHE A 22 8.37 22.26 6.32
C PHE A 22 7.25 22.39 7.36
N GLY A 23 6.07 22.84 6.93
CA GLY A 23 4.93 23.03 7.82
C GLY A 23 5.25 23.92 9.02
N VAL A 24 4.84 23.50 10.22
CA VAL A 24 5.12 24.18 11.49
C VAL A 24 6.24 23.47 12.22
N ASN A 25 7.43 24.09 12.27
CA ASN A 25 8.63 23.55 12.92
C ASN A 25 9.05 22.16 12.41
N GLY A 26 8.85 21.90 11.12
CA GLY A 26 9.18 20.63 10.48
C GLY A 26 8.06 19.61 10.44
N PHE A 27 6.86 19.96 10.93
CA PHE A 27 5.71 19.05 11.02
C PHE A 27 4.48 19.61 10.33
N CYS A 28 3.72 18.72 9.71
CA CYS A 28 2.36 18.93 9.24
C CYS A 28 1.47 17.91 9.95
N VAL A 29 0.42 18.36 10.63
CA VAL A 29 -0.60 17.47 11.21
C VAL A 29 -1.83 17.55 10.31
N ILE A 30 -2.35 16.39 9.90
CA ILE A 30 -3.64 16.29 9.22
C ILE A 30 -4.65 15.89 10.30
N ASP A 31 -5.65 16.76 10.50
CA ASP A 31 -6.68 16.61 11.52
C ASP A 31 -8.03 17.04 10.92
N PHE A 32 -8.97 16.11 10.87
CA PHE A 32 -10.32 16.35 10.36
C PHE A 32 -11.38 16.51 11.46
N GLY A 33 -11.01 16.47 12.75
CA GLY A 33 -11.92 16.70 13.87
C GLY A 33 -11.81 15.69 15.02
N ASP A 34 -12.94 15.12 15.43
CA ASP A 34 -13.02 14.19 16.58
C ASP A 34 -12.74 12.73 16.21
N GLN A 35 -12.53 12.45 14.93
CA GLN A 35 -12.05 11.19 14.37
C GLN A 35 -10.54 10.99 14.58
N SER A 36 -10.09 9.75 14.40
CA SER A 36 -8.66 9.46 14.24
C SER A 36 -8.27 9.46 12.77
N ASP A 37 -7.17 10.12 12.43
CA ASP A 37 -6.68 10.35 11.08
C ASP A 37 -5.33 9.66 10.87
N PHE A 38 -5.33 8.63 10.02
CA PHE A 38 -4.16 7.80 9.72
C PHE A 38 -3.68 8.06 8.31
N ILE A 39 -2.45 8.59 8.17
CA ILE A 39 -1.79 8.65 6.87
C ILE A 39 -1.29 7.24 6.56
N THR A 40 -1.85 6.62 5.52
CA THR A 40 -1.55 5.24 5.14
C THR A 40 -0.75 5.14 3.85
N GLY A 41 -0.79 6.18 3.00
CA GLY A 41 0.07 6.33 1.83
C GLY A 41 0.56 7.76 1.70
N LEU A 42 1.81 7.94 1.24
CA LEU A 42 2.42 9.26 1.04
C LEU A 42 3.31 9.20 -0.21
N GLU A 43 3.04 10.06 -1.19
CA GLU A 43 3.77 10.10 -2.45
C GLU A 43 4.22 11.53 -2.77
N LEU A 44 5.46 11.67 -3.24
CA LEU A 44 6.00 12.94 -3.71
C LEU A 44 5.54 13.16 -5.16
N LEU A 45 5.08 14.38 -5.45
CA LEU A 45 4.68 14.81 -6.79
C LEU A 45 5.85 15.51 -7.50
N ASP A 46 5.82 15.53 -8.83
CA ASP A 46 6.89 16.12 -9.66
C ASP A 46 7.12 17.62 -9.40
N ASP A 47 6.10 18.33 -8.93
CA ASP A 47 6.18 19.75 -8.57
C ASP A 47 6.71 19.99 -7.14
N GLY A 48 7.10 18.92 -6.42
CA GLY A 48 7.62 18.97 -5.06
C GLY A 48 6.54 18.99 -3.98
N LYS A 49 5.24 18.98 -4.35
CA LYS A 49 4.14 18.77 -3.42
C LYS A 49 4.05 17.31 -3.00
N VAL A 50 3.26 17.05 -1.96
CA VAL A 50 3.06 15.70 -1.43
C VAL A 50 1.59 15.36 -1.49
N MET A 51 1.26 14.16 -1.99
CA MET A 51 -0.09 13.61 -1.89
C MET A 51 -0.13 12.58 -0.77
N ALA A 52 -1.09 12.72 0.14
CA ALA A 52 -1.34 11.78 1.22
C ALA A 52 -2.67 11.06 1.01
N CYS A 53 -2.67 9.75 1.24
CA CYS A 53 -3.88 8.99 1.50
C CYS A 53 -4.10 8.92 3.01
N VAL A 54 -5.29 9.32 3.44
CA VAL A 54 -5.66 9.41 4.85
C VAL A 54 -6.94 8.61 5.11
N ILE A 55 -6.87 7.66 6.02
CA ILE A 55 -8.05 7.00 6.58
C ILE A 55 -8.47 7.76 7.84
N SER A 56 -9.65 8.35 7.80
CA SER A 56 -10.31 9.00 8.93
C SER A 56 -11.38 8.08 9.49
N GLN A 57 -11.32 7.78 10.79
CA GLN A 57 -12.25 6.84 11.41
C GLN A 57 -12.69 7.27 12.82
N ARG A 58 -13.97 7.03 13.12
CA ARG A 58 -14.54 7.13 14.46
C ARG A 58 -15.22 5.82 14.81
N THR A 59 -14.71 5.15 15.83
CA THR A 59 -15.22 3.85 16.28
C THR A 59 -16.39 3.97 17.26
N THR A 60 -16.63 5.17 17.82
CA THR A 60 -17.78 5.45 18.69
C THR A 60 -19.00 5.89 17.89
N ALA A 61 -20.20 5.53 18.35
CA ALA A 61 -21.45 5.88 17.68
C ALA A 61 -21.69 7.41 17.63
N PRO A 62 -22.09 7.97 16.47
CA PRO A 62 -22.24 7.29 15.18
C PRO A 62 -20.88 6.98 14.55
N ALA A 63 -20.68 5.72 14.14
CA ALA A 63 -19.43 5.28 13.54
C ALA A 63 -19.22 5.97 12.20
N PHE A 64 -17.96 6.26 11.88
CA PHE A 64 -17.56 6.94 10.66
C PHE A 64 -16.29 6.29 10.11
N HIS A 65 -16.23 6.10 8.80
CA HIS A 65 -15.01 5.72 8.07
C HIS A 65 -14.98 6.53 6.78
N GLY A 66 -13.82 7.02 6.40
CA GLY A 66 -13.62 7.72 5.14
C GLY A 66 -12.15 7.70 4.74
N SER A 67 -11.92 7.64 3.44
CA SER A 67 -10.59 7.72 2.82
C SER A 67 -10.49 9.02 2.06
N TYR A 68 -9.39 9.74 2.26
CA TYR A 68 -9.18 11.07 1.72
C TYR A 68 -7.85 11.16 0.96
N LEU A 69 -7.85 11.90 -0.14
CA LEU A 69 -6.63 12.41 -0.75
C LEU A 69 -6.40 13.82 -0.22
N VAL A 70 -5.23 14.09 0.36
CA VAL A 70 -4.84 15.40 0.89
C VAL A 70 -3.56 15.84 0.21
N ARG A 71 -3.58 17.00 -0.46
CA ARG A 71 -2.37 17.55 -1.08
C ARG A 71 -1.71 18.52 -0.13
N LEU A 72 -0.40 18.41 0.02
CA LEU A 72 0.42 19.28 0.84
C LEU A 72 1.40 20.06 -0.05
N ASP A 73 1.49 21.36 0.17
CA ASP A 73 2.51 22.24 -0.39
C ASP A 73 3.44 22.70 0.74
N ASN A 74 4.70 22.25 0.68
CA ASN A 74 5.73 22.51 1.70
C ASN A 74 5.24 22.30 3.17
N GLY A 75 4.45 21.25 3.41
CA GLY A 75 3.96 20.90 4.75
C GLY A 75 2.74 21.68 5.22
N HIS A 76 2.08 22.41 4.31
CA HIS A 76 0.77 23.01 4.52
C HIS A 76 -0.24 22.37 3.58
N VAL A 77 -1.51 22.26 3.99
CA VAL A 77 -2.57 21.80 3.10
C VAL A 77 -2.69 22.75 1.89
N ASP A 78 -2.58 22.18 0.68
CA ASP A 78 -2.68 22.93 -0.57
C ASP A 78 -4.14 23.16 -0.93
N THR A 79 -4.67 24.33 -0.57
CA THR A 79 -6.06 24.71 -0.83
C THR A 79 -6.41 24.85 -2.31
N SER A 80 -5.45 24.73 -3.24
CA SER A 80 -5.76 24.64 -4.68
C SER A 80 -6.15 23.24 -5.15
N PHE A 81 -6.06 22.23 -4.28
CA PHE A 81 -6.45 20.86 -4.57
C PHE A 81 -7.89 20.55 -4.17
N GLY A 82 -8.55 19.71 -4.98
CA GLY A 82 -9.94 19.30 -4.77
C GLY A 82 -10.95 20.42 -5.00
N GLU A 83 -12.20 20.09 -4.71
CA GLU A 83 -13.29 21.06 -4.79
C GLU A 83 -13.40 21.85 -3.47
N ASN A 84 -13.86 23.11 -3.56
CA ASN A 84 -14.19 23.97 -2.41
C ASN A 84 -12.99 24.49 -1.59
N GLY A 85 -11.77 24.43 -2.11
CA GLY A 85 -10.61 25.08 -1.49
C GLY A 85 -10.13 24.43 -0.19
N ARG A 86 -10.54 23.19 0.08
CA ARG A 86 -10.19 22.47 1.32
C ARG A 86 -8.80 21.84 1.27
N GLY A 87 -8.26 21.62 0.06
CA GLY A 87 -7.00 20.92 -0.16
C GLY A 87 -7.06 19.41 0.03
N TYR A 88 -8.28 18.86 0.03
CA TYR A 88 -8.52 17.43 0.06
C TYR A 88 -9.85 17.07 -0.61
N VAL A 89 -9.96 15.80 -1.01
CA VAL A 89 -11.19 15.19 -1.53
C VAL A 89 -11.50 13.93 -0.74
N GLU A 90 -12.78 13.67 -0.52
CA GLU A 90 -13.24 12.36 -0.02
C GLU A 90 -13.22 11.38 -1.18
N ALA A 91 -12.31 10.42 -1.11
CA ALA A 91 -12.16 9.39 -2.13
C ALA A 91 -13.20 8.27 -1.95
N SER A 92 -13.47 7.89 -0.69
CA SER A 92 -14.36 6.78 -0.38
C SER A 92 -14.91 6.89 1.04
N ASP A 93 -16.09 6.31 1.28
CA ASP A 93 -16.70 6.10 2.60
C ASP A 93 -16.23 4.80 3.29
N HIS A 94 -15.30 4.09 2.65
CA HIS A 94 -14.68 2.86 3.13
C HIS A 94 -13.15 2.91 2.94
N PRO A 95 -12.37 2.04 3.61
CA PRO A 95 -10.92 2.17 3.67
C PRO A 95 -10.23 1.79 2.35
N LEU A 96 -9.60 2.78 1.73
CA LEU A 96 -8.56 2.64 0.71
C LEU A 96 -7.23 2.88 1.42
N ARG A 97 -6.36 1.87 1.48
CA ARG A 97 -5.14 1.91 2.30
C ARG A 97 -3.99 2.61 1.63
N GLN A 98 -3.82 2.41 0.33
CA GLN A 98 -2.59 2.83 -0.33
C GLN A 98 -2.88 3.70 -1.54
N LEU A 99 -2.01 4.69 -1.71
CA LEU A 99 -1.91 5.57 -2.87
C LEU A 99 -0.69 5.18 -3.72
N ALA A 100 -0.84 5.33 -5.03
CA ALA A 100 0.25 5.48 -5.97
C ALA A 100 -0.06 6.60 -6.99
N VAL A 101 0.98 7.24 -7.51
CA VAL A 101 0.86 8.25 -8.57
C VAL A 101 1.21 7.60 -9.90
N ALA A 102 0.31 7.69 -10.87
CA ALA A 102 0.55 7.19 -12.23
C ALA A 102 1.36 8.21 -13.06
N PRO A 103 2.03 7.78 -14.15
CA PRO A 103 2.87 8.68 -14.98
C PRO A 103 2.14 9.89 -15.59
N ASN A 104 0.82 9.84 -15.71
CA ASN A 104 -0.01 10.95 -16.18
C ASN A 104 -0.45 11.92 -15.05
N GLY A 105 0.04 11.73 -13.83
CA GLY A 105 -0.31 12.50 -12.63
C GLY A 105 -1.65 12.11 -11.98
N SER A 106 -2.35 11.09 -12.47
CA SER A 106 -3.53 10.54 -11.79
C SER A 106 -3.14 9.78 -10.53
N TYR A 107 -4.08 9.66 -9.61
CA TYR A 107 -3.91 8.95 -8.35
C TYR A 107 -4.64 7.63 -8.40
N VAL A 108 -3.95 6.55 -8.04
CA VAL A 108 -4.53 5.21 -7.89
C VAL A 108 -4.62 4.89 -6.41
N LEU A 109 -5.81 4.54 -5.96
CA LEU A 109 -6.09 4.13 -4.59
C LEU A 109 -6.56 2.68 -4.56
N ALA A 110 -6.13 1.91 -3.58
CA ALA A 110 -6.55 0.52 -3.43
C ALA A 110 -6.83 0.15 -1.97
N GLY A 111 -7.74 -0.79 -1.76
CA GLY A 111 -8.16 -1.26 -0.45
C GLY A 111 -9.23 -2.34 -0.55
N ALA A 112 -10.22 -2.29 0.35
CA ALA A 112 -11.37 -3.18 0.38
C ALA A 112 -12.64 -2.48 -0.13
N SER A 113 -13.64 -3.23 -0.55
CA SER A 113 -15.00 -2.73 -0.80
C SER A 113 -15.71 -2.39 0.51
N GLU A 114 -16.82 -1.65 0.42
CA GLU A 114 -17.65 -1.25 1.58
C GLU A 114 -18.07 -2.46 2.45
N ASP A 115 -18.44 -3.57 1.82
CA ASP A 115 -18.85 -4.81 2.47
C ASP A 115 -17.67 -5.75 2.82
N LEU A 116 -16.43 -5.30 2.59
CA LEU A 116 -15.17 -6.03 2.77
C LEU A 116 -15.02 -7.32 1.94
N SER A 117 -15.96 -7.60 1.03
CA SER A 117 -16.00 -8.85 0.28
C SER A 117 -15.07 -8.87 -0.94
N LYS A 118 -14.52 -7.72 -1.32
CA LYS A 118 -13.64 -7.60 -2.48
C LYS A 118 -12.51 -6.61 -2.22
N ALA A 119 -11.35 -6.93 -2.78
CA ALA A 119 -10.33 -5.94 -3.05
C ALA A 119 -10.82 -4.98 -4.15
N VAL A 120 -10.58 -3.69 -4.01
CA VAL A 120 -10.97 -2.66 -5.00
C VAL A 120 -9.82 -1.73 -5.31
N VAL A 121 -9.74 -1.32 -6.58
CA VAL A 121 -8.86 -0.25 -7.07
C VAL A 121 -9.72 0.87 -7.64
N ARG A 122 -9.38 2.12 -7.34
CA ARG A 122 -10.04 3.34 -7.85
C ARG A 122 -9.00 4.30 -8.42
N GLN A 123 -9.42 5.13 -9.36
CA GLN A 123 -8.57 6.15 -9.95
C GLN A 123 -9.21 7.55 -9.85
N TYR A 124 -8.36 8.56 -9.66
CA TYR A 124 -8.72 9.96 -9.56
C TYR A 124 -7.81 10.78 -10.46
N HIS A 125 -8.35 11.81 -11.09
CA HIS A 125 -7.57 12.76 -11.85
C HIS A 125 -6.63 13.58 -10.94
N ALA A 126 -5.65 14.27 -11.55
CA ALA A 126 -4.64 15.05 -10.82
C ALA A 126 -5.22 16.18 -9.94
N ASP A 127 -6.45 16.62 -10.24
CA ASP A 127 -7.21 17.61 -9.46
C ASP A 127 -8.01 17.01 -8.29
N GLY A 128 -8.04 15.67 -8.17
CA GLY A 128 -8.73 14.92 -7.13
C GLY A 128 -10.14 14.49 -7.51
N SER A 129 -10.66 14.87 -8.67
CA SER A 129 -11.97 14.37 -9.14
C SER A 129 -11.89 12.88 -9.51
N PRO A 130 -12.94 12.07 -9.25
CA PRO A 130 -12.95 10.65 -9.63
C PRO A 130 -12.84 10.47 -11.15
N ASP A 131 -11.99 9.54 -11.60
CA ASP A 131 -11.91 9.16 -13.02
C ASP A 131 -12.98 8.11 -13.31
N LEU A 132 -14.17 8.55 -13.71
CA LEU A 132 -15.31 7.65 -13.96
C LEU A 132 -15.11 6.71 -15.16
N ALA A 133 -14.09 6.93 -16.00
CA ALA A 133 -13.76 6.05 -17.11
C ALA A 133 -12.90 4.85 -16.69
N PHE A 134 -12.32 4.87 -15.49
CA PHE A 134 -11.55 3.76 -14.95
C PHE A 134 -12.46 2.60 -14.52
N GLY A 135 -12.26 1.43 -15.12
CA GLY A 135 -13.09 0.24 -14.85
C GLY A 135 -14.57 0.52 -15.14
N THR A 136 -15.41 0.38 -14.10
CA THR A 136 -16.83 0.73 -14.15
C THR A 136 -17.13 1.73 -13.05
N ASP A 137 -17.62 2.91 -13.41
CA ASP A 137 -17.95 4.01 -12.49
C ASP A 137 -16.76 4.42 -11.59
N GLY A 138 -15.53 4.42 -12.16
CA GLY A 138 -14.30 4.82 -11.50
C GLY A 138 -13.68 3.80 -10.54
N GLN A 139 -14.13 2.54 -10.61
CA GLN A 139 -13.62 1.47 -9.78
C GLN A 139 -13.49 0.14 -10.52
N MET A 140 -12.53 -0.67 -10.08
CA MET A 140 -12.36 -2.06 -10.46
C MET A 140 -12.33 -2.94 -9.20
N PRO A 141 -13.47 -3.54 -8.81
CA PRO A 141 -13.48 -4.61 -7.81
C PRO A 141 -12.89 -5.88 -8.42
N LEU A 142 -11.89 -6.48 -7.76
CA LEU A 142 -11.22 -7.66 -8.29
C LEU A 142 -12.16 -8.89 -8.30
N PRO A 143 -12.20 -9.66 -9.41
CA PRO A 143 -13.08 -10.83 -9.52
C PRO A 143 -12.52 -12.03 -8.74
N LEU A 144 -12.71 -12.02 -7.43
CA LEU A 144 -12.30 -13.11 -6.54
C LEU A 144 -13.50 -13.98 -6.10
N ALA A 145 -13.20 -15.21 -5.71
CA ALA A 145 -14.19 -16.06 -5.03
C ALA A 145 -14.69 -15.37 -3.74
N PRO A 146 -15.91 -15.68 -3.26
CA PRO A 146 -16.45 -15.09 -2.04
C PRO A 146 -15.51 -15.27 -0.85
N GLY A 147 -15.29 -14.19 -0.11
CA GLY A 147 -14.37 -14.12 1.02
C GLY A 147 -13.94 -12.68 1.26
N GLU A 148 -13.24 -12.42 2.36
CA GLU A 148 -12.68 -11.08 2.61
C GLU A 148 -11.44 -10.88 1.74
N ALA A 149 -11.29 -9.71 1.11
CA ALA A 149 -10.12 -9.41 0.30
C ALA A 149 -9.78 -7.92 0.35
N GLU A 150 -8.48 -7.62 0.39
CA GLU A 150 -7.99 -6.25 0.45
C GLU A 150 -6.64 -6.15 -0.26
N ILE A 151 -6.41 -5.03 -0.96
CA ILE A 151 -5.07 -4.64 -1.44
C ILE A 151 -4.43 -3.74 -0.39
N TYR A 152 -3.26 -4.16 0.10
CA TYR A 152 -2.49 -3.42 1.11
C TYR A 152 -1.51 -2.45 0.48
N GLN A 153 -0.93 -2.78 -0.69
CA GLN A 153 -0.05 -1.88 -1.42
C GLN A 153 -0.30 -1.95 -2.93
N VAL A 154 -0.18 -0.79 -3.57
CA VAL A 154 -0.26 -0.59 -5.02
C VAL A 154 1.00 0.13 -5.52
N LYS A 155 1.48 -0.26 -6.70
CA LYS A 155 2.54 0.41 -7.46
C LYS A 155 2.11 0.57 -8.91
N VAL A 156 2.49 1.69 -9.54
CA VAL A 156 2.27 1.91 -10.98
C VAL A 156 3.59 1.71 -11.71
N GLN A 157 3.58 0.86 -12.73
CA GLN A 157 4.72 0.61 -13.61
C GLN A 157 4.90 1.78 -14.60
N PRO A 158 6.10 1.95 -15.21
CA PRO A 158 6.32 3.03 -16.18
C PRO A 158 5.40 3.01 -17.41
N ASP A 159 4.85 1.84 -17.77
CA ASP A 159 3.86 1.69 -18.84
C ASP A 159 2.42 2.01 -18.38
N GLY A 160 2.25 2.47 -17.14
CA GLY A 160 0.98 2.82 -16.52
C GLY A 160 0.21 1.63 -15.94
N LYS A 161 0.71 0.40 -16.06
CA LYS A 161 0.04 -0.76 -15.44
C LYS A 161 0.10 -0.67 -13.92
N ILE A 162 -0.94 -1.15 -13.27
CA ILE A 162 -1.12 -1.04 -11.82
C ILE A 162 -0.94 -2.41 -11.19
N VAL A 163 0.09 -2.60 -10.37
CA VAL A 163 0.34 -3.83 -9.62
C VAL A 163 -0.21 -3.66 -8.21
N GLY A 164 -1.09 -4.57 -7.79
CA GLY A 164 -1.65 -4.61 -6.44
C GLY A 164 -1.22 -5.87 -5.69
N VAL A 165 -0.89 -5.72 -4.41
CA VAL A 165 -0.58 -6.80 -3.47
C VAL A 165 -1.40 -6.63 -2.20
N GLY A 166 -1.95 -7.72 -1.71
CA GLY A 166 -2.58 -7.77 -0.41
C GLY A 166 -2.90 -9.19 0.02
N ALA A 167 -4.06 -9.41 0.63
CA ALA A 167 -4.48 -10.73 1.04
C ALA A 167 -5.97 -10.97 0.78
N ALA A 168 -6.32 -12.23 0.59
CA ALA A 168 -7.70 -12.67 0.57
C ALA A 168 -7.88 -13.92 1.44
N ASN A 169 -9.02 -13.98 2.13
CA ASN A 169 -9.48 -15.16 2.83
C ASN A 169 -10.32 -16.01 1.87
N VAL A 170 -9.84 -17.19 1.52
CA VAL A 170 -10.49 -18.08 0.55
C VAL A 170 -11.15 -19.30 1.21
N GLY A 171 -11.60 -19.13 2.45
CA GLY A 171 -12.38 -20.13 3.20
C GLY A 171 -11.56 -21.17 3.96
N PHE A 172 -10.23 -21.17 3.80
CA PHE A 172 -9.30 -22.02 4.53
C PHE A 172 -8.06 -21.25 5.04
N GLY A 173 -8.18 -19.93 5.12
CA GLY A 173 -7.14 -19.05 5.66
C GLY A 173 -6.83 -17.87 4.76
N TRP A 174 -6.00 -16.97 5.27
CA TRP A 174 -5.51 -15.79 4.55
C TRP A 174 -4.33 -16.12 3.64
N HIS A 175 -4.42 -15.70 2.38
CA HIS A 175 -3.39 -15.95 1.40
C HIS A 175 -3.08 -14.70 0.60
N THR A 176 -1.83 -14.56 0.18
CA THR A 176 -1.38 -13.40 -0.57
C THR A 176 -2.16 -13.31 -1.88
N LEU A 177 -2.71 -12.13 -2.12
CA LEU A 177 -3.40 -11.75 -3.33
C LEU A 177 -2.48 -10.89 -4.18
N THR A 178 -2.40 -11.19 -5.47
CA THR A 178 -1.79 -10.31 -6.48
C THR A 178 -2.72 -10.09 -7.64
N ALA A 179 -2.70 -8.88 -8.19
CA ALA A 179 -3.38 -8.56 -9.43
C ALA A 179 -2.59 -7.51 -10.20
N ARG A 180 -2.85 -7.44 -11.51
CA ARG A 180 -2.39 -6.33 -12.35
C ARG A 180 -3.52 -5.83 -13.23
N LEU A 181 -3.68 -4.51 -13.25
CA LEU A 181 -4.63 -3.80 -14.10
C LEU A 181 -3.88 -2.99 -15.17
N ASN A 182 -4.53 -2.77 -16.30
CA ASN A 182 -4.15 -1.77 -17.28
C ASN A 182 -4.48 -0.35 -16.74
N PRO A 183 -3.94 0.71 -17.36
CA PRO A 183 -4.22 2.09 -16.94
C PRO A 183 -5.71 2.48 -16.94
N ASP A 184 -6.52 1.82 -17.78
CA ASP A 184 -7.97 2.01 -17.88
C ASP A 184 -8.77 1.20 -16.85
N GLY A 185 -8.09 0.48 -15.96
CA GLY A 185 -8.69 -0.37 -14.93
C GLY A 185 -9.08 -1.77 -15.37
N SER A 186 -8.98 -2.11 -16.67
CA SER A 186 -9.22 -3.48 -17.14
C SER A 186 -8.13 -4.44 -16.64
N MET A 187 -8.46 -5.72 -16.47
CA MET A 187 -7.46 -6.74 -16.08
C MET A 187 -6.39 -6.92 -17.16
N ASP A 188 -5.12 -7.01 -16.78
CA ASP A 188 -4.03 -7.26 -17.72
C ASP A 188 -3.92 -8.75 -18.09
N SER A 189 -4.35 -9.11 -19.30
CA SER A 189 -4.29 -10.48 -19.82
C SER A 189 -2.89 -11.09 -19.89
N THR A 190 -1.83 -10.27 -19.86
CA THR A 190 -0.43 -10.74 -19.84
C THR A 190 0.09 -11.07 -18.45
N PHE A 191 -0.69 -10.80 -17.40
CA PHE A 191 -0.35 -11.07 -16.01
C PHE A 191 -1.28 -12.13 -15.42
N ASN A 192 -0.75 -13.28 -14.98
CA ASN A 192 -1.56 -14.38 -14.44
C ASN A 192 -2.76 -14.76 -15.34
N ASN A 193 -2.62 -14.61 -16.66
CA ASN A 193 -3.68 -14.82 -17.65
C ASN A 193 -4.92 -13.91 -17.47
N GLY A 194 -4.75 -12.70 -16.93
CA GLY A 194 -5.84 -11.75 -16.74
C GLY A 194 -6.63 -11.92 -15.45
N GLU A 195 -6.18 -12.77 -14.53
CA GLU A 195 -6.90 -13.06 -13.29
C GLU A 195 -6.10 -12.65 -12.06
N PRO A 196 -6.77 -12.18 -10.99
CA PRO A 196 -6.14 -12.08 -9.68
C PRO A 196 -5.67 -13.46 -9.22
N LYS A 197 -4.51 -13.52 -8.58
CA LYS A 197 -3.91 -14.78 -8.14
C LYS A 197 -3.78 -14.83 -6.63
N ILE A 198 -4.33 -15.89 -6.06
CA ILE A 198 -4.15 -16.27 -4.67
C ILE A 198 -2.95 -17.21 -4.58
N MET A 199 -1.95 -16.80 -3.80
CA MET A 199 -0.73 -17.58 -3.57
C MET A 199 -0.88 -18.41 -2.31
N VAL A 200 -1.18 -19.68 -2.49
CA VAL A 200 -1.24 -20.66 -1.40
C VAL A 200 0.15 -21.26 -1.20
N PHE A 201 0.63 -21.27 0.04
CA PHE A 201 1.95 -21.81 0.39
C PHE A 201 1.83 -22.89 1.45
N GLN A 202 2.26 -24.12 1.14
CA GLN A 202 2.61 -25.22 2.06
C GLN A 202 1.76 -25.41 3.35
N GLY A 203 0.46 -25.12 3.31
CA GLY A 203 -0.42 -25.25 4.48
C GLY A 203 -0.32 -24.10 5.49
N TYR A 204 0.35 -23.01 5.14
CA TYR A 204 0.47 -21.78 5.90
C TYR A 204 -0.37 -20.66 5.29
N GLU A 205 -0.85 -19.76 6.13
CA GLU A 205 -1.37 -18.47 5.66
C GLU A 205 -0.19 -17.57 5.29
N THR A 206 -0.40 -16.68 4.32
CA THR A 206 0.61 -15.70 3.91
C THR A 206 -0.04 -14.34 3.71
N LEU A 207 0.51 -13.31 4.35
CA LEU A 207 0.00 -11.95 4.30
C LEU A 207 1.11 -11.01 3.83
N ASN A 208 1.35 -10.97 2.52
CA ASN A 208 2.22 -9.94 1.94
C ASN A 208 1.48 -8.60 1.91
N SER A 209 2.08 -7.60 2.56
CA SER A 209 1.55 -6.24 2.66
C SER A 209 2.37 -5.22 1.87
N SER A 210 3.55 -5.61 1.37
CA SER A 210 4.41 -4.73 0.61
C SER A 210 4.82 -5.31 -0.75
N VAL A 211 5.02 -4.44 -1.73
CA VAL A 211 5.44 -4.72 -3.10
C VAL A 211 6.39 -3.65 -3.63
N ASP A 212 7.42 -4.10 -4.34
CA ASP A 212 8.28 -3.24 -5.12
C ASP A 212 8.69 -3.87 -6.46
N LEU A 213 9.10 -3.04 -7.41
CA LEU A 213 9.33 -3.41 -8.80
C LEU A 213 10.82 -3.42 -9.12
N MET A 214 11.31 -4.51 -9.70
CA MET A 214 12.66 -4.59 -10.25
C MET A 214 12.73 -3.90 -11.63
N PRO A 215 13.91 -3.38 -12.03
CA PRO A 215 14.08 -2.73 -13.34
C PRO A 215 13.75 -3.59 -14.56
N ASP A 216 13.85 -4.92 -14.42
CA ASP A 216 13.51 -5.89 -15.48
C ASP A 216 12.02 -6.29 -15.49
N GLY A 217 11.19 -5.63 -14.68
CA GLY A 217 9.76 -5.87 -14.57
C GLY A 217 9.39 -7.01 -13.64
N ARG A 218 10.35 -7.69 -13.00
CA ARG A 218 10.03 -8.62 -11.91
C ARG A 218 9.44 -7.87 -10.71
N ILE A 219 8.65 -8.59 -9.93
CA ILE A 219 7.91 -8.04 -8.80
C ILE A 219 8.36 -8.77 -7.55
N VAL A 220 8.70 -8.03 -6.50
CA VAL A 220 9.01 -8.59 -5.18
C VAL A 220 7.95 -8.16 -4.20
N THR A 221 7.47 -9.10 -3.40
CA THR A 221 6.53 -8.84 -2.31
C THR A 221 7.13 -9.26 -0.98
N GLY A 222 6.69 -8.62 0.09
CA GLY A 222 7.07 -8.97 1.45
C GLY A 222 5.93 -8.89 2.45
N GLY A 223 6.03 -9.73 3.47
CA GLY A 223 5.06 -9.81 4.56
C GLY A 223 5.47 -10.89 5.56
N TYR A 224 4.48 -11.67 6.01
CA TYR A 224 4.71 -12.72 6.99
C TYR A 224 3.88 -13.99 6.75
N THR A 225 4.33 -15.09 7.33
CA THR A 225 3.63 -16.38 7.41
C THR A 225 2.92 -16.57 8.76
N THR A 226 1.92 -17.44 8.82
CA THR A 226 1.36 -17.98 10.07
C THR A 226 1.40 -19.52 10.02
N PRO A 227 1.40 -20.27 11.15
CA PRO A 227 1.06 -19.86 12.52
C PRO A 227 2.21 -19.15 13.24
N THR A 228 1.91 -18.62 14.42
CA THR A 228 2.88 -17.92 15.27
C THR A 228 3.95 -18.85 15.87
N PRO A 229 5.19 -18.35 16.08
CA PRO A 229 5.67 -17.02 15.73
C PRO A 229 5.70 -16.81 14.20
N ASN A 230 5.28 -15.63 13.74
CA ASN A 230 5.25 -15.33 12.32
C ASN A 230 6.70 -15.17 11.81
N ASP A 231 7.00 -15.67 10.61
CA ASP A 231 8.30 -15.46 9.97
C ASP A 231 8.18 -14.42 8.85
N VAL A 232 9.28 -13.75 8.49
CA VAL A 232 9.33 -12.92 7.28
C VAL A 232 9.20 -13.83 6.05
N ILE A 233 8.31 -13.47 5.12
CA ILE A 233 8.26 -14.08 3.79
C ILE A 233 8.48 -13.03 2.71
N LEU A 234 9.34 -13.37 1.75
CA LEU A 234 9.50 -12.67 0.49
C LEU A 234 9.08 -13.58 -0.65
N MET A 235 8.39 -13.04 -1.64
CA MET A 235 8.07 -13.74 -2.88
C MET A 235 8.58 -12.93 -4.06
N ARG A 236 9.07 -13.61 -5.10
CA ARG A 236 9.43 -12.96 -6.37
C ARG A 236 8.66 -13.57 -7.52
N MET A 237 8.10 -12.70 -8.34
CA MET A 237 7.38 -13.04 -9.56
C MET A 237 8.12 -12.50 -10.77
N GLN A 238 7.95 -13.21 -11.88
CA GLN A 238 8.26 -12.72 -13.22
C GLN A 238 7.32 -11.58 -13.62
N ALA A 239 7.69 -10.82 -14.65
CA ALA A 239 6.88 -9.71 -15.16
C ALA A 239 5.47 -10.12 -15.65
N ASN A 240 5.22 -11.42 -15.86
CA ASN A 240 3.91 -11.97 -16.22
C ASN A 240 3.14 -12.56 -15.01
N GLY A 241 3.62 -12.38 -13.78
CA GLY A 241 2.98 -12.87 -12.54
C GLY A 241 3.26 -14.33 -12.20
N ALA A 242 3.95 -15.08 -13.08
CA ALA A 242 4.43 -16.41 -12.73
C ALA A 242 5.48 -16.31 -11.60
N MET A 243 5.54 -17.29 -10.71
CA MET A 243 6.58 -17.32 -9.68
C MET A 243 7.96 -17.43 -10.32
N ASP A 244 8.91 -16.62 -9.86
CA ASP A 244 10.31 -16.71 -10.30
C ASP A 244 10.98 -17.87 -9.57
N MET A 245 10.92 -19.07 -10.16
CA MET A 245 11.48 -20.29 -9.55
C MET A 245 12.99 -20.25 -9.30
N SER A 246 13.71 -19.24 -9.81
CA SER A 246 15.13 -19.00 -9.50
C SER A 246 15.35 -18.26 -8.18
N PHE A 247 14.30 -17.74 -7.55
CA PHE A 247 14.38 -17.03 -6.27
C PHE A 247 14.11 -17.97 -5.10
N GLY A 248 15.09 -18.12 -4.21
CA GLY A 248 14.98 -18.94 -3.01
C GLY A 248 14.49 -20.35 -3.31
N THR A 249 13.48 -20.82 -2.58
CA THR A 249 12.82 -22.10 -2.84
C THR A 249 11.45 -21.84 -3.48
N ASN A 250 11.30 -22.25 -4.74
CA ASN A 250 10.04 -22.12 -5.50
C ASN A 250 9.52 -20.68 -5.61
N GLY A 251 10.43 -19.70 -5.75
CA GLY A 251 10.09 -18.29 -5.88
C GLY A 251 9.89 -17.56 -4.57
N GLN A 252 10.35 -18.13 -3.45
CA GLN A 252 10.07 -17.62 -2.12
C GLN A 252 11.27 -17.77 -1.18
N VAL A 253 11.34 -16.89 -0.20
CA VAL A 253 12.30 -16.95 0.91
C VAL A 253 11.53 -16.73 2.20
N VAL A 254 11.64 -17.68 3.15
CA VAL A 254 11.13 -17.54 4.52
C VAL A 254 12.33 -17.32 5.44
N SER A 255 12.25 -16.37 6.35
CA SER A 255 13.35 -15.99 7.24
C SER A 255 12.86 -15.85 8.68
N ASP A 256 13.23 -16.82 9.52
CA ASP A 256 13.08 -16.79 10.97
C ASP A 256 14.15 -15.87 11.56
N LEU A 257 13.73 -14.70 12.05
CA LEU A 257 14.62 -13.76 12.76
C LEU A 257 14.58 -14.00 14.28
N ARG A 258 14.01 -15.12 14.70
CA ARG A 258 13.88 -15.62 16.07
C ARG A 258 13.01 -14.71 16.93
N GLY A 259 11.78 -14.47 16.51
CA GLY A 259 10.75 -13.65 17.14
C GLY A 259 9.44 -13.73 16.34
N ASP A 260 8.43 -12.95 16.71
CA ASP A 260 7.23 -12.77 15.91
C ASP A 260 7.47 -11.62 14.92
N GLU A 261 7.71 -11.96 13.66
CA GLU A 261 8.10 -11.05 12.60
C GLU A 261 6.94 -10.59 11.71
N ARG A 262 6.96 -9.30 11.35
CA ARG A 262 6.10 -8.75 10.30
C ARG A 262 6.94 -7.86 9.41
N CYS A 263 7.19 -8.30 8.18
CA CYS A 263 7.73 -7.42 7.15
C CYS A 263 6.66 -6.41 6.75
N GLU A 264 6.97 -5.12 6.88
CA GLU A 264 6.05 -4.02 6.58
C GLU A 264 6.45 -3.31 5.28
N SER A 265 7.71 -3.42 4.86
CA SER A 265 8.21 -2.76 3.66
C SER A 265 9.31 -3.58 2.99
N VAL A 266 9.23 -3.67 1.66
CA VAL A 266 10.31 -4.12 0.78
C VAL A 266 10.72 -3.00 -0.17
N GLU A 267 12.01 -2.90 -0.46
CA GLU A 267 12.58 -1.94 -1.41
C GLU A 267 13.67 -2.61 -2.25
N ILE A 268 13.61 -2.41 -3.57
CA ILE A 268 14.64 -2.82 -4.52
C ILE A 268 15.71 -1.74 -4.57
N GLN A 269 16.91 -2.12 -4.18
CA GLN A 269 18.07 -1.23 -4.22
C GLN A 269 18.65 -1.12 -5.64
N PRO A 270 19.43 -0.05 -5.94
CA PRO A 270 20.01 0.14 -7.27
C PRO A 270 20.90 -1.00 -7.78
N ASP A 271 21.47 -1.82 -6.88
CA ASP A 271 22.25 -3.01 -7.24
C ASP A 271 21.40 -4.29 -7.39
N GLY A 272 20.08 -4.15 -7.42
CA GLY A 272 19.10 -5.22 -7.58
C GLY A 272 18.90 -6.10 -6.35
N LYS A 273 19.45 -5.71 -5.19
CA LYS A 273 19.23 -6.41 -3.91
C LYS A 273 17.95 -5.93 -3.24
N ILE A 274 17.39 -6.77 -2.38
CA ILE A 274 16.13 -6.47 -1.70
C ILE A 274 16.43 -6.06 -0.28
N LEU A 275 15.96 -4.90 0.13
CA LEU A 275 15.90 -4.47 1.52
C LEU A 275 14.51 -4.79 2.05
N ALA A 276 14.42 -5.44 3.21
CA ALA A 276 13.16 -5.72 3.89
C ALA A 276 13.23 -5.18 5.31
N SER A 277 12.16 -4.55 5.78
CA SER A 277 12.08 -3.98 7.12
C SER A 277 10.71 -4.20 7.75
N GLY A 278 10.67 -4.13 9.08
CA GLY A 278 9.43 -4.25 9.80
C GLY A 278 9.62 -4.52 11.29
N LYS A 279 8.62 -5.16 11.89
CA LYS A 279 8.58 -5.44 13.33
C LYS A 279 9.10 -6.83 13.62
N ARG A 280 9.70 -6.98 14.79
CA ARG A 280 10.14 -8.22 15.37
C ARG A 280 9.87 -8.19 16.88
N ASN A 281 8.92 -8.99 17.33
CA ASN A 281 8.51 -9.05 18.72
C ASN A 281 9.09 -10.31 19.37
N ARG A 282 10.10 -10.13 20.21
CA ARG A 282 10.72 -11.25 20.95
C ARG A 282 10.45 -11.17 22.45
N ASP A 283 10.60 -9.97 23.02
CA ASP A 283 10.57 -9.75 24.47
C ASP A 283 9.51 -8.69 24.80
N VAL A 284 8.41 -9.11 25.42
CA VAL A 284 7.40 -8.19 25.96
C VAL A 284 8.08 -7.30 27.02
N PRO A 285 7.92 -5.96 27.02
CA PRO A 285 6.92 -5.18 26.27
C PRO A 285 7.44 -4.48 25.01
N TYR A 286 8.65 -4.75 24.52
CA TYR A 286 9.27 -3.93 23.48
C TYR A 286 9.11 -4.54 22.08
N ASN A 287 8.45 -3.79 21.19
CA ASN A 287 8.53 -4.05 19.75
C ASN A 287 9.94 -3.70 19.28
N SER A 288 10.68 -4.65 18.71
CA SER A 288 11.95 -4.35 18.03
C SER A 288 11.69 -4.15 16.54
N LEU A 289 12.55 -3.40 15.88
CA LEU A 289 12.57 -3.28 14.42
C LEU A 289 13.63 -4.21 13.84
N PHE A 290 13.42 -4.68 12.61
CA PHE A 290 14.46 -5.33 11.84
C PHE A 290 14.70 -4.59 10.52
N LEU A 291 15.93 -4.71 10.03
CA LEU A 291 16.32 -4.36 8.67
C LEU A 291 17.18 -5.52 8.15
N ALA A 292 16.72 -6.17 7.09
CA ALA A 292 17.38 -7.31 6.48
C ALA A 292 17.64 -7.02 5.00
N ARG A 293 18.82 -7.40 4.52
CA ARG A 293 19.21 -7.23 3.12
C ARG A 293 19.43 -8.58 2.48
N TYR A 294 18.67 -8.88 1.42
CA TYR A 294 18.72 -10.14 0.69
C TYR A 294 19.60 -9.98 -0.55
N LEU A 295 20.66 -10.78 -0.62
CA LEU A 295 21.74 -10.61 -1.58
C LEU A 295 21.53 -11.35 -2.92
N GLY A 296 20.39 -12.02 -3.11
CA GLY A 296 20.08 -12.78 -4.33
C GLY A 296 20.78 -14.13 -4.41
#